data_AF-W1XTG3-F1
#
_entry.id   AF-W1XTG3-F1
#
_cell.length_a   1.000
_cell.length_b   1.000
_cell.length_c   1.000
_cell.angle_alpha   90.00
_cell.angle_beta   90.00
_cell.angle_gamma   90.00
#
_symmetry.space_group_name_H-M   'P 1'
#
loop_
_entity.id
_entity.type
_entity.pdbx_description
1 polymer ?
#
loop_
_entity_poly.entity_id
_entity_poly.type
_entity_poly.pdbx_seq_one_letter_code
_entity_poly.pdbx_strand_id
1 'polypeptide(L)'
;EVPEVTVKVSSSLDGKQATDFNESKWITNKEVKEDVYQLRHEHDAVITGRRTIEADNPLYTTRVPDGKHPIRVILSKKGQLDFNQQIFKDTASEIWIYTENEKLKTNKSFIKIINIS
;
A
#
# COMPACT_ATOMS: atom_id res chain seq x y z
N GLU A 1 20.64 7.38 9.40
CA GLU A 1 19.46 7.67 10.24
C GLU A 1 18.38 6.65 9.93
N VAL A 2 17.51 6.34 10.88
CA VAL A 2 16.41 5.37 10.73
C VAL A 2 15.12 6.18 10.56
N PRO A 3 14.21 5.83 9.61
CA PRO A 3 12.98 6.59 9.40
C PRO A 3 12.05 6.52 10.62
N GLU A 4 11.27 7.57 10.84
CA GLU A 4 10.11 7.52 11.75
C GLU A 4 9.04 6.60 11.15
N VAL A 5 8.50 5.68 11.96
CA VAL A 5 7.56 4.65 11.49
C VAL A 5 6.23 4.80 12.21
N THR A 6 5.21 5.18 11.45
CA THR A 6 3.81 5.18 11.90
C THR A 6 3.11 3.90 11.45
N VAL A 7 2.54 3.15 12.38
CA VAL A 7 1.72 1.98 12.08
C VAL A 7 0.25 2.32 12.34
N LYS A 8 -0.55 2.33 11.27
CA LYS A 8 -2.01 2.43 11.37
C LYS A 8 -2.63 1.05 11.19
N VAL A 9 -3.34 0.58 12.21
CA VAL A 9 -4.14 -0.66 12.18
C VAL A 9 -5.61 -0.29 12.33
N SER A 10 -6.47 -0.85 11.48
CA SER A 10 -7.92 -0.80 11.64
C SER A 10 -8.42 -2.19 12.01
N SER A 11 -9.21 -2.30 13.08
CA SER A 11 -9.84 -3.55 13.53
C SER A 11 -11.30 -3.28 13.92
N SER A 12 -12.16 -4.29 13.83
CA SER A 12 -13.47 -4.28 14.47
C SER A 12 -13.34 -4.33 15.99
N LEU A 13 -14.43 -4.05 16.72
CA LEU A 13 -14.48 -3.98 18.18
C LEU A 13 -14.06 -5.30 18.87
N ASP A 14 -14.23 -6.44 18.19
CA ASP A 14 -13.81 -7.78 18.62
C ASP A 14 -12.36 -8.13 18.21
N GLY A 15 -11.59 -7.17 17.70
CA GLY A 15 -10.17 -7.34 17.33
C GLY A 15 -9.96 -8.04 15.98
N LYS A 16 -11.00 -8.33 15.21
CA LYS A 16 -10.87 -8.90 13.86
C LYS A 16 -10.47 -7.82 12.84
N GLN A 17 -9.60 -8.17 11.91
CA GLN A 17 -9.19 -7.28 10.80
C GLN A 17 -9.98 -7.58 9.50
N ALA A 18 -10.64 -8.73 9.45
CA ALA A 18 -11.57 -9.15 8.43
C ALA A 18 -12.69 -9.96 9.10
N THR A 19 -13.93 -9.75 8.70
CA THR A 19 -15.02 -10.70 9.01
C THR A 19 -14.72 -12.03 8.33
N ASP A 20 -15.31 -13.14 8.80
CA ASP A 20 -15.16 -14.47 8.21
C ASP A 20 -15.62 -14.54 6.72
N PHE A 21 -16.14 -13.43 6.18
CA PHE A 21 -16.58 -13.21 4.81
C PHE A 21 -15.84 -12.11 4.03
N ASN A 22 -14.63 -11.72 4.45
CA ASN A 22 -13.79 -10.80 3.67
C ASN A 22 -14.41 -9.40 3.43
N GLU A 23 -15.41 -9.01 4.24
CA GLU A 23 -16.08 -7.71 4.13
C GLU A 23 -15.49 -6.71 5.14
N SER A 24 -14.31 -6.18 4.83
CA SER A 24 -13.66 -5.09 5.56
C SER A 24 -14.15 -3.69 5.14
N LYS A 25 -15.06 -3.62 4.14
CA LYS A 25 -15.37 -2.36 3.42
C LYS A 25 -16.26 -1.37 4.17
N TRP A 26 -16.95 -1.77 5.24
CA TRP A 26 -18.03 -0.97 5.85
C TRP A 26 -17.75 -0.45 7.27
N ILE A 27 -16.53 -0.61 7.80
CA ILE A 27 -16.16 -0.11 9.14
C ILE A 27 -15.75 1.39 9.12
N THR A 28 -15.43 1.92 7.94
CA THR A 28 -14.85 3.26 7.76
C THR A 28 -15.89 4.34 7.41
N ASN A 29 -16.18 5.25 8.35
CA ASN A 29 -16.94 6.48 8.09
C ASN A 29 -16.11 7.49 7.23
N LYS A 30 -16.72 8.61 6.83
CA LYS A 30 -16.06 9.64 6.00
C LYS A 30 -14.85 10.27 6.70
N GLU A 31 -14.96 10.54 7.99
CA GLU A 31 -13.90 11.14 8.81
C GLU A 31 -12.65 10.25 8.85
N VAL A 32 -12.81 8.94 9.08
CA VAL A 32 -11.66 8.01 9.08
C VAL A 32 -10.98 7.96 7.71
N LYS A 33 -11.72 8.17 6.61
CA LYS A 33 -11.11 8.25 5.26
C LYS A 33 -10.31 9.53 5.10
N GLU A 34 -10.81 10.66 5.58
CA GLU A 34 -10.09 11.94 5.57
C GLU A 34 -8.79 11.85 6.38
N ASP A 35 -8.83 11.24 7.58
CA ASP A 35 -7.64 10.99 8.39
C ASP A 35 -6.60 10.12 7.66
N VAL A 36 -7.05 9.07 6.96
CA VAL A 36 -6.13 8.25 6.14
C VAL A 36 -5.49 9.08 5.04
N TYR A 37 -6.24 9.98 4.40
CA TYR A 37 -5.67 10.82 3.34
C TYR A 37 -4.67 11.84 3.88
N GLN A 38 -4.92 12.42 5.06
CA GLN A 38 -3.96 13.30 5.72
C GLN A 38 -2.70 12.57 6.15
N LEU A 39 -2.82 11.42 6.81
CA LEU A 39 -1.66 10.61 7.17
C LEU A 39 -0.81 10.25 5.94
N ARG A 40 -1.44 9.86 4.83
CA ARG A 40 -0.72 9.59 3.58
C ARG A 40 -0.04 10.83 3.00
N HIS A 41 -0.63 12.00 3.16
CA HIS A 41 -0.06 13.26 2.72
C HIS A 41 1.19 13.65 3.52
N GLU A 42 1.16 13.42 4.83
CA GLU A 42 2.21 13.77 5.77
C GLU A 42 3.42 12.82 5.73
N HIS A 43 3.24 11.60 5.21
CA HIS A 43 4.29 10.58 5.18
C HIS A 43 4.96 10.46 3.80
N ASP A 44 6.25 10.11 3.82
CA ASP A 44 7.00 9.86 2.58
C ASP A 44 6.63 8.54 1.90
N ALA A 45 6.18 7.55 2.68
CA ALA A 45 5.92 6.21 2.18
C ALA A 45 4.76 5.51 2.91
N VAL A 46 4.08 4.61 2.19
CA VAL A 46 3.14 3.63 2.73
C VAL A 46 3.66 2.24 2.42
N ILE A 47 3.75 1.38 3.42
CA ILE A 47 4.22 0.00 3.29
C ILE A 47 3.03 -0.96 3.29
N THR A 48 3.03 -1.92 2.38
CA THR A 48 2.02 -2.99 2.31
C THR A 48 2.64 -4.32 1.90
N GLY A 49 1.92 -5.43 2.16
CA GLY A 49 2.31 -6.76 1.71
C GLY A 49 1.49 -7.21 0.51
N ARG A 50 2.04 -8.13 -0.31
CA ARG A 50 1.35 -8.64 -1.52
C ARG A 50 -0.09 -9.14 -1.26
N ARG A 51 -0.33 -9.80 -0.12
CA ARG A 51 -1.63 -10.40 0.20
C ARG A 51 -2.72 -9.35 0.37
N THR A 52 -2.38 -8.21 0.97
CA THR A 52 -3.30 -7.07 1.10
C THR A 52 -3.63 -6.49 -0.27
N ILE A 53 -2.65 -6.42 -1.19
CA ILE A 53 -2.91 -5.95 -2.54
C ILE A 53 -3.86 -6.93 -3.27
N GLU A 54 -3.60 -8.23 -3.18
CA GLU A 54 -4.45 -9.30 -3.72
C GLU A 54 -5.89 -9.25 -3.19
N ALA A 55 -6.08 -9.04 -1.89
CA ALA A 55 -7.39 -9.01 -1.26
C ALA A 55 -8.16 -7.71 -1.51
N ASP A 56 -7.50 -6.56 -1.36
CA ASP A 56 -8.19 -5.26 -1.26
C ASP A 56 -8.05 -4.38 -2.51
N ASN A 57 -7.09 -4.69 -3.40
CA ASN A 57 -6.74 -3.92 -4.60
C ASN A 57 -6.63 -2.39 -4.34
N PRO A 58 -5.82 -1.96 -3.34
CA PRO A 58 -5.77 -0.57 -2.89
C PRO A 58 -4.95 0.32 -3.83
N LEU A 59 -5.18 1.65 -3.78
CA LEU A 59 -4.37 2.64 -4.51
C LEU A 59 -3.27 3.29 -3.66
N TYR A 60 -3.50 3.40 -2.34
CA TYR A 60 -2.66 4.13 -1.37
C TYR A 60 -2.33 5.58 -1.75
N THR A 61 -3.17 6.22 -2.56
CA THR A 61 -3.09 7.65 -2.88
C THR A 61 -3.69 8.51 -1.76
N THR A 62 -3.27 9.77 -1.69
CA THR A 62 -3.98 10.82 -0.95
C THR A 62 -5.16 11.34 -1.77
N ARG A 63 -6.14 11.97 -1.10
CA ARG A 63 -7.22 12.76 -1.73
C ARG A 63 -7.28 14.18 -1.14
N VAL A 64 -6.18 14.62 -0.52
CA VAL A 64 -6.01 16.01 -0.07
C VAL A 64 -5.73 16.87 -1.31
N PRO A 65 -6.44 18.01 -1.51
CA PRO A 65 -6.16 18.94 -2.60
C PRO A 65 -4.69 19.39 -2.58
N ASP A 66 -4.01 19.32 -3.73
CA ASP A 66 -2.58 19.60 -3.88
C ASP A 66 -1.66 18.79 -2.94
N GLY A 67 -2.19 17.68 -2.39
CA GLY A 67 -1.49 16.83 -1.46
C GLY A 67 -0.44 15.95 -2.12
N LYS A 68 0.66 15.72 -1.40
CA LYS A 68 1.70 14.76 -1.77
C LYS A 68 1.18 13.33 -1.71
N HIS A 69 1.46 12.55 -2.74
CA HIS A 69 1.27 11.10 -2.71
C HIS A 69 2.52 10.41 -2.14
N PRO A 70 2.36 9.49 -1.18
CA PRO A 70 3.49 8.76 -0.62
C PRO A 70 4.03 7.73 -1.61
N ILE A 71 5.31 7.41 -1.52
CA ILE A 71 5.92 6.25 -2.19
C ILE A 71 5.21 4.99 -1.71
N ARG A 72 4.88 4.09 -2.64
CA ARG A 72 4.19 2.84 -2.32
C ARG A 72 5.20 1.72 -2.22
N VAL A 73 5.49 1.29 -1.00
CA VAL A 73 6.46 0.23 -0.72
C VAL A 73 5.72 -1.11 -0.58
N ILE A 74 6.11 -2.08 -1.40
CA ILE A 74 5.48 -3.40 -1.47
C ILE A 74 6.49 -4.45 -1.01
N LEU A 75 6.11 -5.21 0.01
CA LEU A 75 6.87 -6.35 0.49
C LEU A 75 6.32 -7.63 -0.15
N SER A 76 7.13 -8.27 -0.99
CA SER A 76 6.79 -9.53 -1.65
C SER A 76 8.02 -10.42 -1.79
N LYS A 77 8.27 -11.26 -0.78
CA LYS A 77 9.45 -12.16 -0.75
C LYS A 77 9.66 -12.94 -2.06
N LYS A 78 8.60 -13.55 -2.61
CA LYS A 78 8.67 -14.36 -3.84
C LYS A 78 8.49 -13.55 -5.14
N GLY A 79 8.24 -12.24 -5.06
CA GLY A 79 7.92 -11.40 -6.22
C GLY A 79 6.64 -11.81 -6.97
N GLN A 80 5.74 -12.56 -6.33
CA GLN A 80 4.45 -12.95 -6.92
C GLN A 80 3.50 -11.76 -6.81
N LEU A 81 3.33 -11.01 -7.90
CA LEU A 81 2.49 -9.82 -7.98
C LEU A 81 1.74 -9.82 -9.32
N ASP A 82 0.47 -9.46 -9.29
CA ASP A 82 -0.30 -9.22 -10.52
C ASP A 82 -0.23 -7.74 -10.90
N PHE A 83 0.59 -7.42 -11.89
CA PHE A 83 0.76 -6.05 -12.39
C PHE A 83 -0.51 -5.47 -13.06
N ASN A 84 -1.63 -6.21 -13.14
CA ASN A 84 -2.92 -5.69 -13.58
C ASN A 84 -3.74 -5.03 -12.46
N GLN A 85 -3.33 -5.15 -11.20
CA GLN A 85 -3.99 -4.50 -10.07
C GLN A 85 -3.90 -2.98 -10.14
N GLN A 86 -4.85 -2.28 -9.51
CA GLN A 86 -5.00 -0.83 -9.64
C GLN A 86 -3.74 -0.07 -9.20
N ILE A 87 -3.09 -0.53 -8.12
CA ILE A 87 -1.85 0.06 -7.63
C ILE A 87 -0.75 0.14 -8.70
N PHE A 88 -0.65 -0.84 -9.60
CA PHE A 88 0.38 -0.90 -10.64
C PHE A 88 0.00 -0.19 -11.95
N LYS A 89 -1.23 0.30 -12.04
CA LYS A 89 -1.73 1.10 -13.17
C LYS A 89 -1.71 2.59 -12.87
N ASP A 90 -1.82 2.95 -11.60
CA ASP A 90 -1.80 4.31 -11.12
C ASP A 90 -0.37 4.86 -11.06
N THR A 91 -0.15 6.03 -11.64
CA THR A 91 1.16 6.69 -11.73
C THR A 91 1.29 7.89 -10.79
N ALA A 92 0.43 8.00 -9.76
CA ALA A 92 0.40 9.15 -8.87
C ALA A 92 1.66 9.26 -8.00
N SER A 93 2.33 8.14 -7.72
CA SER A 93 3.62 8.09 -7.03
C SER A 93 4.45 6.89 -7.46
N GLU A 94 5.74 6.90 -7.12
CA GLU A 94 6.61 5.75 -7.33
C GLU A 94 6.17 4.53 -6.51
N ILE A 95 6.56 3.35 -7.00
CA ILE A 95 6.37 2.07 -6.31
C ILE A 95 7.73 1.41 -6.10
N TRP A 96 8.03 1.03 -4.87
CA TRP A 96 9.24 0.29 -4.53
C TRP A 96 8.88 -1.13 -4.11
N ILE A 97 9.38 -2.14 -4.82
CA ILE A 97 9.09 -3.55 -4.55
C ILE A 97 10.32 -4.18 -3.93
N TYR A 98 10.21 -4.60 -2.67
CA TYR A 98 11.24 -5.37 -1.97
C TYR A 98 10.95 -6.87 -2.12
N THR A 99 11.92 -7.61 -2.64
CA THR A 99 11.75 -9.02 -3.02
C THR A 99 13.09 -9.78 -2.95
N GLU A 100 13.05 -11.09 -2.70
CA GLU A 100 14.20 -11.99 -2.86
C GLU A 100 14.24 -12.62 -4.26
N ASN A 101 13.20 -12.39 -5.08
CA ASN A 101 13.14 -12.88 -6.45
C ASN A 101 13.91 -11.96 -7.41
N GLU A 102 15.18 -12.29 -7.63
CA GLU A 102 16.08 -11.60 -8.58
C GLU A 102 15.59 -11.63 -10.03
N LYS A 103 14.68 -12.55 -10.37
CA LYS A 103 14.11 -12.67 -11.73
C LYS A 103 12.92 -11.74 -11.95
N LEU A 104 12.40 -11.08 -10.91
CA LEU A 104 11.31 -10.13 -11.05
C LEU A 104 11.77 -8.94 -11.89
N LYS A 105 11.03 -8.63 -12.95
CA LYS A 105 11.29 -7.51 -13.85
C LYS A 105 9.99 -6.81 -14.20
N THR A 106 10.09 -5.53 -14.53
CA THR A 106 8.97 -4.72 -15.00
C THR A 106 9.47 -3.72 -16.04
N ASN A 107 8.61 -3.35 -16.97
CA ASN A 107 8.86 -2.29 -17.96
C ASN A 107 8.31 -0.92 -17.52
N LYS A 108 7.72 -0.83 -16.32
CA LYS A 108 7.14 0.41 -15.77
C LYS A 108 8.22 1.25 -15.10
N SER A 109 8.48 2.44 -15.63
CA SER A 109 9.54 3.34 -15.15
C SER A 109 9.36 3.84 -13.72
N PHE A 110 8.12 3.99 -13.27
CA PHE A 110 7.78 4.41 -11.90
C PHE A 110 7.85 3.27 -10.87
N ILE A 111 8.26 2.08 -11.27
CA ILE A 111 8.42 0.92 -10.39
C ILE A 111 9.90 0.59 -10.24
N LYS A 112 10.40 0.69 -9.01
CA LYS A 112 11.75 0.29 -8.62
C LYS A 112 11.70 -1.07 -7.93
N ILE A 113 12.47 -2.04 -8.42
CA ILE A 113 12.63 -3.35 -7.78
C ILE A 113 13.92 -3.33 -6.98
N ILE A 114 13.82 -3.71 -5.71
CA ILE A 114 14.91 -3.71 -4.73
C ILE A 114 15.07 -5.15 -4.24
N ASN A 115 16.18 -5.77 -4.59
CA ASN A 115 16.48 -7.13 -4.14
C ASN A 115 16.98 -7.09 -2.69
N ILE A 116 16.39 -7.93 -1.85
CA ILE A 116 16.86 -8.21 -0.49
C ILE A 116 17.49 -9.61 -0.53
N SER A 117 18.75 -9.68 -0.12
CA SER A 117 19.58 -10.89 -0.06
C SER A 117 19.30 -11.71 1.19
#